data_AF-A0A212T578-F1
#
_entry.id   AF-A0A212T578-F1
#
_cell.length_a   1.000
_cell.length_b   1.000
_cell.length_c   1.000
_cell.angle_alpha   90.00
_cell.angle_beta   90.00
_cell.angle_gamma   90.00
#
_symmetry.space_group_name_H-M   'P 1'
#
loop_
_entity.id
_entity.type
_entity.pdbx_description
1 polymer ?
#
loop_
_entity_poly.entity_id
_entity_poly.type
_entity_poly.pdbx_seq_one_letter_code
_entity_poly.pdbx_strand_id
1 'polypeptide(L)'
;MRFLLKIAALSLFCIQSAFAQSPDQEQIKQLMKHQFDKPHAPLSVAPIAVVGDHALASWIQIDSGGRALLVRHHGKWSIALCGGDGLTQVDVLEKTGMSKQVAAQLSKQLVEGESKLSPKHKKMFSMFKGEVKVDHHQH
;
A
#
# COMPACT_ATOMS: atom_id res chain seq x y z
N MET A 1 46.38 -45.99 5.61
CA MET A 1 45.07 -46.44 6.12
C MET A 1 44.53 -45.41 7.11
N ARG A 2 43.33 -44.88 6.81
CA ARG A 2 42.32 -44.23 7.67
C ARG A 2 41.87 -42.87 7.13
N PHE A 3 40.93 -43.00 6.19
CA PHE A 3 39.89 -42.04 5.85
C PHE A 3 39.29 -41.39 7.11
N LEU A 4 39.20 -40.06 7.14
CA LEU A 4 38.12 -39.37 7.83
C LEU A 4 37.65 -38.18 6.97
N LEU A 5 36.67 -38.52 6.13
CA LEU A 5 35.78 -37.62 5.43
C LEU A 5 35.12 -36.69 6.46
N LYS A 6 35.44 -35.39 6.46
CA LYS A 6 34.65 -34.39 7.19
C LYS A 6 33.74 -33.69 6.20
N ILE A 7 32.48 -34.13 6.23
CA ILE A 7 31.33 -33.54 5.54
C ILE A 7 31.21 -32.10 6.04
N ALA A 8 31.63 -31.14 5.22
CA ALA A 8 31.29 -29.73 5.43
C ALA A 8 29.86 -29.53 4.91
N ALA A 9 28.94 -29.36 5.85
CA ALA A 9 27.53 -29.11 5.59
C ALA A 9 27.38 -27.90 4.65
N LEU A 10 26.83 -28.16 3.46
CA LEU A 10 26.38 -27.14 2.54
C LEU A 10 25.13 -26.50 3.15
N SER A 11 25.33 -25.46 3.95
CA SER A 11 24.25 -24.64 4.48
C SER A 11 23.53 -23.97 3.30
N LEU A 12 22.42 -24.58 2.89
CA LEU A 12 21.47 -24.03 1.95
C LEU A 12 20.84 -22.79 2.61
N PHE A 13 21.47 -21.64 2.41
CA PHE A 13 20.90 -20.36 2.78
C PHE A 13 19.68 -20.16 1.88
N CYS A 14 18.48 -20.49 2.38
CA CYS A 14 17.24 -20.09 1.74
C CYS A 14 17.29 -18.58 1.59
N ILE A 15 17.52 -18.11 0.37
CA ILE A 15 17.27 -16.72 -0.02
C ILE A 15 15.75 -16.57 0.10
N GLN A 16 15.30 -16.19 1.29
CA GLN A 16 13.94 -15.72 1.48
C GLN A 16 13.86 -14.40 0.72
N SER A 17 13.31 -14.46 -0.49
CA SER A 17 12.87 -13.26 -1.21
C SER A 17 11.72 -12.64 -0.44
N ALA A 18 12.02 -11.98 0.67
CA ALA A 18 11.16 -10.95 1.20
C ALA A 18 11.04 -9.92 0.08
N PHE A 19 9.82 -9.68 -0.41
CA PHE A 19 9.56 -8.57 -1.33
C PHE A 19 10.13 -7.31 -0.67
N ALA A 20 11.28 -6.85 -1.16
CA ALA A 20 11.94 -5.68 -0.60
C ALA A 20 11.02 -4.49 -0.84
N GLN A 21 10.36 -4.05 0.23
CA GLN A 21 9.50 -2.88 0.20
C GLN A 21 10.41 -1.67 0.00
N SER A 22 10.08 -0.82 -0.97
CA SER A 22 10.92 0.35 -1.25
C SER A 22 10.91 1.33 -0.06
N PRO A 23 11.93 2.18 0.10
CA PRO A 23 11.94 3.20 1.14
C PRO A 23 10.67 4.06 1.15
N ASP A 24 10.11 4.35 -0.02
CA ASP A 24 8.84 5.08 -0.15
C ASP A 24 7.66 4.30 0.39
N GLN A 25 7.57 3.02 0.07
CA GLN A 25 6.50 2.16 0.57
C GLN A 25 6.58 2.01 2.10
N GLU A 26 7.78 1.97 2.69
CA GLU A 26 7.95 2.01 4.15
C GLU A 26 7.53 3.35 4.76
N GLN A 27 7.96 4.48 4.19
CA GLN A 27 7.56 5.81 4.66
C GLN A 27 6.04 6.01 4.59
N ILE A 28 5.40 5.60 3.50
CA ILE A 28 3.95 5.67 3.33
C ILE A 28 3.23 4.80 4.36
N LYS A 29 3.70 3.57 4.57
CA LYS A 29 3.13 2.66 5.58
C LYS A 29 3.24 3.28 6.97
N GLN A 30 4.41 3.81 7.33
CA GLN A 30 4.62 4.46 8.62
C GLN A 30 3.72 5.69 8.79
N LEU A 31 3.62 6.55 7.76
CA LEU A 31 2.73 7.72 7.76
C LEU A 31 1.27 7.31 8.01
N MET A 32 0.75 6.34 7.27
CA MET A 32 -0.64 5.91 7.41
C MET A 32 -0.91 5.28 8.78
N LYS A 33 0.01 4.46 9.28
CA LYS A 33 -0.14 3.86 10.62
C LYS A 33 -0.04 4.93 11.71
N HIS A 34 0.89 5.87 11.60
CA HIS A 34 0.97 6.99 12.55
C HIS A 34 -0.33 7.78 12.61
N GLN A 35 -1.00 7.98 11.47
CA GLN A 35 -2.22 8.78 11.39
C GLN A 35 -3.51 8.04 11.79
N PHE A 36 -3.61 6.74 11.51
CA PHE A 36 -4.90 6.01 11.58
C PHE A 36 -4.87 4.68 12.36
N ASP A 37 -3.70 4.22 12.81
CA ASP A 37 -3.60 2.98 13.57
C ASP A 37 -4.26 3.11 14.95
N LYS A 38 -4.89 2.05 15.43
CA LYS A 38 -5.60 2.02 16.72
C LYS A 38 -5.27 0.73 17.47
N PRO A 39 -5.06 0.76 18.80
CA PRO A 39 -4.70 -0.44 19.57
C PRO A 39 -5.67 -1.62 19.40
N HIS A 40 -6.97 -1.34 19.30
CA HIS A 40 -8.02 -2.36 19.15
C HIS A 40 -8.45 -2.58 17.70
N ALA A 41 -7.83 -1.89 16.75
CA ALA A 41 -8.16 -1.94 15.34
C ALA A 41 -6.87 -1.69 14.54
N PRO A 42 -5.94 -2.65 14.46
CA PRO A 42 -4.66 -2.40 13.81
C PRO A 42 -4.85 -2.13 12.31
N LEU A 43 -4.15 -1.13 11.80
CA LEU A 43 -4.16 -0.77 10.38
C LEU A 43 -3.17 -1.64 9.60
N SER A 44 -3.69 -2.41 8.65
CA SER A 44 -2.91 -3.09 7.62
C SER A 44 -2.83 -2.20 6.39
N VAL A 45 -1.63 -1.97 5.85
CA VAL A 45 -1.39 -1.14 4.66
C VAL A 45 -0.60 -1.95 3.65
N ALA A 46 -1.32 -2.51 2.67
CA ALA A 46 -0.78 -3.22 1.50
C ALA A 46 -1.93 -3.56 0.52
N PRO A 47 -1.67 -3.58 -0.80
CA PRO A 47 -0.42 -3.16 -1.47
C PRO A 47 -0.23 -1.63 -1.50
N ILE A 48 0.99 -1.19 -1.88
CA ILE A 48 1.33 0.22 -2.11
C ILE A 48 1.96 0.34 -3.51
N ALA A 49 1.39 1.14 -4.39
CA ALA A 49 1.94 1.50 -5.70
C ALA A 49 2.54 2.91 -5.63
N VAL A 50 3.71 3.11 -6.23
CA VAL A 50 4.43 4.40 -6.22
C VAL A 50 4.89 4.73 -7.65
N VAL A 51 4.52 5.90 -8.14
CA VAL A 51 4.92 6.41 -9.46
C VAL A 51 5.29 7.88 -9.33
N GLY A 52 6.60 8.17 -9.35
CA GLY A 52 7.13 9.51 -9.12
C GLY A 52 6.71 10.07 -7.76
N ASP A 53 6.05 11.22 -7.77
CA ASP A 53 5.55 11.91 -6.58
C ASP A 53 4.12 11.52 -6.18
N HIS A 54 3.57 10.44 -6.75
CA HIS A 54 2.23 9.96 -6.44
C HIS A 54 2.27 8.50 -5.97
N ALA A 55 1.39 8.14 -5.05
CA ALA A 55 1.25 6.77 -4.58
C ALA A 55 -0.20 6.42 -4.27
N LEU A 56 -0.56 5.16 -4.46
CA LEU A 56 -1.81 4.58 -3.96
C LEU A 56 -1.49 3.49 -2.94
N ALA A 57 -2.19 3.48 -1.83
CA ALA A 57 -2.04 2.47 -0.79
C ALA A 57 -3.39 1.90 -0.40
N SER A 58 -3.56 0.58 -0.52
CA SER A 58 -4.75 -0.09 -0.02
C SER A 58 -4.57 -0.40 1.47
N TRP A 59 -5.65 -0.25 2.24
CA TRP A 59 -5.63 -0.45 3.68
C TRP A 59 -6.86 -1.22 4.16
N ILE A 60 -6.68 -1.92 5.28
CA ILE A 60 -7.74 -2.67 5.97
C ILE A 60 -7.60 -2.44 7.47
N GLN A 61 -8.71 -2.21 8.15
CA GLN A 61 -8.83 -2.08 9.60
C GLN A 61 -10.11 -2.79 10.05
N ILE A 62 -9.97 -3.89 10.79
CA ILE A 62 -11.07 -4.78 11.19
C ILE A 62 -11.88 -5.22 9.96
N ASP A 63 -13.08 -4.67 9.77
CA ASP A 63 -14.03 -5.02 8.71
C ASP A 63 -14.16 -3.92 7.64
N SER A 64 -13.41 -2.83 7.80
CA SER A 64 -13.36 -1.70 6.85
C SER A 64 -12.06 -1.71 6.06
N GLY A 65 -12.10 -1.24 4.83
CA GLY A 65 -10.92 -1.05 4.00
C GLY A 65 -11.18 -0.07 2.89
N GLY A 66 -10.12 0.42 2.27
CA GLY A 66 -10.19 1.38 1.18
C GLY A 66 -8.82 1.60 0.55
N ARG A 67 -8.71 2.67 -0.21
CA ARG A 67 -7.46 3.15 -0.78
C ARG A 67 -7.17 4.57 -0.31
N ALA A 68 -5.90 4.91 -0.23
CA ALA A 68 -5.43 6.26 0.02
C ALA A 68 -4.54 6.69 -1.14
N LEU A 69 -4.82 7.86 -1.71
CA LEU A 69 -3.92 8.58 -2.60
C LEU A 69 -2.97 9.42 -1.75
N LEU A 70 -1.68 9.29 -2.01
CA LEU A 70 -0.63 10.08 -1.40
C LEU A 70 0.12 10.86 -2.47
N VAL A 71 0.57 12.05 -2.08
CA VAL A 71 1.38 12.93 -2.90
C VAL A 71 2.65 13.30 -2.16
N ARG A 72 3.75 13.46 -2.89
CA ARG A 72 5.04 13.88 -2.35
C ARG A 72 5.30 15.34 -2.72
N HIS A 73 5.54 16.15 -1.70
CA HIS A 73 6.00 17.53 -1.88
C HIS A 73 7.25 17.76 -1.04
N HIS A 74 8.29 18.33 -1.66
CA HIS A 74 9.58 18.58 -1.00
C HIS A 74 10.16 17.34 -0.29
N GLY A 75 10.04 16.17 -0.91
CA GLY A 75 10.54 14.91 -0.38
C GLY A 75 9.69 14.28 0.73
N LYS A 76 8.56 14.89 1.12
CA LYS A 76 7.67 14.38 2.17
C LYS A 76 6.35 13.90 1.59
N TRP A 77 5.91 12.72 2.03
CA TRP A 77 4.61 12.17 1.68
C TRP A 77 3.50 12.77 2.54
N SER A 78 2.33 13.00 1.93
CA SER A 78 1.09 13.39 2.60
C SER A 78 -0.10 12.68 1.98
N ILE A 79 -1.12 12.39 2.79
CA ILE A 79 -2.36 11.75 2.35
C ILE A 79 -3.25 12.81 1.71
N ALA A 80 -3.50 12.68 0.40
CA ALA A 80 -4.30 13.63 -0.38
C ALA A 80 -5.79 13.29 -0.33
N LEU A 81 -6.13 12.00 -0.44
CA LEU A 81 -7.52 11.54 -0.50
C LEU A 81 -7.62 10.09 -0.01
N CYS A 82 -8.65 9.77 0.77
CA CYS A 82 -9.04 8.39 1.08
C CYS A 82 -10.37 8.08 0.40
N GLY A 83 -10.50 6.89 -0.20
CA GLY A 83 -11.67 6.52 -0.98
C GLY A 83 -11.77 5.04 -1.27
N GLY A 84 -12.86 4.64 -1.95
CA GLY A 84 -13.15 3.26 -2.31
C GLY A 84 -12.73 2.94 -3.75
N ASP A 85 -13.65 2.42 -4.55
CA ASP A 85 -13.39 1.98 -5.93
C ASP A 85 -13.05 3.12 -6.89
N GLY A 86 -13.45 4.36 -6.58
CA GLY A 86 -13.08 5.53 -7.40
C GLY A 86 -11.56 5.71 -7.53
N LEU A 87 -10.78 5.34 -6.50
CA LEU A 87 -9.32 5.52 -6.49
C LEU A 87 -8.55 4.49 -7.34
N THR A 88 -9.24 3.58 -8.02
CA THR A 88 -8.63 2.74 -9.07
C THR A 88 -8.97 3.21 -10.49
N GLN A 89 -9.85 4.22 -10.63
CA GLN A 89 -10.25 4.73 -11.93
C GLN A 89 -9.31 5.84 -12.41
N VAL A 90 -8.82 5.70 -13.65
CA VAL A 90 -7.82 6.61 -14.22
C VAL A 90 -8.37 8.04 -14.31
N ASP A 91 -9.63 8.21 -14.72
CA ASP A 91 -10.29 9.51 -14.85
C ASP A 91 -10.46 10.22 -13.50
N VAL A 92 -10.68 9.48 -12.41
CA VAL A 92 -10.74 10.03 -11.05
C VAL A 92 -9.38 10.49 -10.59
N LEU A 93 -8.33 9.70 -10.86
CA LEU A 93 -6.95 10.05 -10.53
C LEU A 93 -6.47 11.29 -11.32
N GLU A 94 -6.82 11.41 -12.60
CA GLU A 94 -6.49 12.59 -13.40
C GLU A 94 -7.08 13.89 -12.82
N LYS A 95 -8.27 13.83 -12.19
CA LYS A 95 -8.89 14.99 -11.54
C LYS A 95 -8.09 15.52 -10.35
N THR A 96 -7.12 14.76 -9.83
CA THR A 96 -6.22 15.24 -8.76
C THR A 96 -5.00 16.00 -9.30
N GLY A 97 -4.95 16.25 -10.61
CA GLY A 97 -3.89 17.04 -11.26
C GLY A 97 -2.69 16.22 -11.76
N MET A 98 -2.72 14.89 -11.65
CA MET A 98 -1.67 14.03 -12.21
C MET A 98 -1.92 13.75 -13.70
N SER A 99 -0.86 13.37 -14.43
CA SER A 99 -0.99 13.00 -15.84
C SER A 99 -1.69 11.65 -16.01
N LYS A 100 -2.37 11.46 -17.15
CA LYS A 100 -2.99 10.18 -17.52
C LYS A 100 -2.05 8.98 -17.43
N GLN A 101 -0.78 9.17 -17.82
CA GLN A 101 0.23 8.11 -17.76
C GLN A 101 0.51 7.68 -16.32
N VAL A 102 0.69 8.65 -15.41
CA VAL A 102 0.90 8.37 -13.97
C VAL A 102 -0.34 7.69 -13.38
N ALA A 103 -1.53 8.21 -13.66
CA ALA A 103 -2.80 7.64 -13.21
C ALA A 103 -2.99 6.19 -13.67
N ALA A 104 -2.75 5.90 -14.95
CA ALA A 104 -2.84 4.55 -15.51
C ALA A 104 -1.83 3.60 -14.88
N GLN A 105 -0.59 4.04 -14.68
CA GLN A 105 0.45 3.21 -14.09
C GLN A 105 0.17 2.91 -12.61
N LEU A 106 -0.29 3.89 -11.83
CA LEU A 106 -0.69 3.71 -10.43
C LEU A 106 -1.84 2.72 -10.29
N SER A 107 -2.92 2.94 -11.06
CA SER A 107 -4.09 2.06 -11.06
C SER A 107 -3.68 0.62 -11.38
N LYS A 108 -2.90 0.44 -12.46
CA LYS A 108 -2.41 -0.89 -12.88
C LYS A 108 -1.58 -1.56 -11.78
N GLN A 109 -0.56 -0.89 -11.26
CA GLN A 109 0.32 -1.45 -10.23
C GLN A 109 -0.44 -1.82 -8.95
N LEU A 110 -1.41 -0.98 -8.54
CA LEU A 110 -2.20 -1.24 -7.35
C LEU A 110 -3.12 -2.44 -7.56
N VAL A 111 -3.86 -2.48 -8.68
CA VAL A 111 -4.78 -3.60 -9.00
C VAL A 111 -4.01 -4.91 -9.15
N GLU A 112 -2.83 -4.90 -9.77
CA GLU A 112 -1.94 -6.07 -9.82
C GLU A 112 -1.50 -6.52 -8.43
N GLY A 113 -1.19 -5.57 -7.53
CA GLY A 113 -0.88 -5.85 -6.13
C GLY A 113 -2.06 -6.45 -5.37
N GLU A 114 -3.26 -5.87 -5.54
CA GLU A 114 -4.49 -6.31 -4.89
C GLU A 114 -4.89 -7.71 -5.37
N SER A 115 -4.62 -8.03 -6.65
CA SER A 115 -4.96 -9.33 -7.24
C SER A 115 -4.33 -10.52 -6.51
N LYS A 116 -3.16 -10.29 -5.87
CA LYS A 116 -2.39 -11.26 -5.09
C LYS A 116 -2.95 -11.51 -3.68
N LEU A 117 -3.92 -10.71 -3.25
CA LEU A 117 -4.57 -10.85 -1.95
C LEU A 117 -5.77 -11.80 -1.99
N SER A 118 -6.16 -12.30 -0.82
CA SER A 118 -7.34 -13.16 -0.68
C SER A 118 -8.61 -12.44 -1.19
N PRO A 119 -9.60 -13.17 -1.73
CA PRO A 119 -10.86 -12.57 -2.16
C PRO A 119 -11.57 -11.75 -1.06
N LYS A 120 -11.41 -12.15 0.22
CA LYS A 120 -11.93 -11.42 1.37
C LYS A 120 -11.33 -10.01 1.47
N HIS A 121 -10.00 -9.90 1.38
CA HIS A 121 -9.31 -8.60 1.44
C HIS A 121 -9.63 -7.72 0.23
N LYS A 122 -9.71 -8.30 -0.97
CA LYS A 122 -10.11 -7.55 -2.18
C LYS A 122 -11.50 -6.93 -2.03
N LYS A 123 -12.46 -7.70 -1.48
CA LYS A 123 -13.81 -7.19 -1.23
C LYS A 123 -13.81 -6.03 -0.24
N MET A 124 -12.95 -6.07 0.78
CA MET A 124 -12.83 -5.00 1.79
C MET A 124 -12.46 -3.65 1.21
N PHE A 125 -11.58 -3.59 0.21
CA PHE A 125 -11.22 -2.32 -0.43
C PHE A 125 -12.40 -1.64 -1.16
N SER A 126 -13.37 -2.43 -1.62
CA SER A 126 -14.61 -1.96 -2.26
C SER A 126 -15.76 -1.73 -1.27
N MET A 127 -15.56 -2.00 0.04
CA MET A 127 -16.61 -1.79 1.06
C MET A 127 -16.75 -0.33 1.49
N PHE A 128 -15.77 0.53 1.21
CA PHE A 128 -15.91 1.97 1.42
C PHE A 128 -16.82 2.59 0.34
N LYS A 129 -18.11 2.67 0.65
CA LYS A 129 -19.16 3.21 -0.25
C LYS A 129 -19.47 4.71 -0.07
N GLY A 130 -18.73 5.44 0.76
CA GLY A 130 -19.00 6.87 1.03
C GLY A 130 -17.73 7.71 0.99
N GLU A 131 -17.79 8.89 0.40
CA GLU A 131 -16.73 9.91 0.51
C GLU A 131 -16.83 10.56 1.89
N VAL A 132 -15.84 10.34 2.77
CA VAL A 132 -15.74 11.10 4.02
C VAL A 132 -14.77 12.26 3.80
N LYS A 133 -15.28 13.48 3.68
CA LYS A 133 -14.47 14.68 3.92
C LYS A 133 -14.08 14.66 5.40
N VAL A 134 -12.78 14.67 5.68
CA VAL A 134 -12.27 14.85 7.04
C VAL A 134 -12.52 16.32 7.41
N ASP A 135 -13.55 16.55 8.21
CA ASP A 135 -13.88 17.86 8.73
C ASP A 135 -13.03 18.19 9.96
N HIS A 136 -12.42 19.37 9.98
CA HIS A 136 -11.71 19.90 11.15
C HIS A 136 -12.70 20.68 12.01
N HIS A 137 -13.49 19.98 12.82
CA HIS A 137 -14.23 20.63 13.90
C HIS A 137 -13.65 20.23 15.25
N GLN A 138 -12.76 21.08 15.74
CA GLN A 138 -12.53 21.27 17.16
C GLN A 138 -13.80 21.85 17.79
N HIS A 139 -14.29 21.24 18.85
CA HIS A 139 -15.03 21.91 19.92
C HIS A 139 -14.73 21.22 21.25
#